data_AF-A0A1I3JWF2-F1
#
_entry.id   AF-A0A1I3JWF2-F1
#
_cell.length_a   1.000
_cell.length_b   1.000
_cell.length_c   1.000
_cell.angle_alpha   90.00
_cell.angle_beta   90.00
_cell.angle_gamma   90.00
#
_symmetry.space_group_name_H-M   'P 1'
#
loop_
_entity.id
_entity.type
_entity.pdbx_description
1 polymer ?
#
loop_
_entity_poly.entity_id
_entity_poly.type
_entity_poly.pdbx_seq_one_letter_code
_entity_poly.pdbx_strand_id
1 'polypeptide(L)'
;MLRNLLLAAWLMTPIGGYLCQQYAAPELIKSNQASAAFSQASMLTQQEDWESAVAVLLETQALVPEKDVRTQNQLKLEIAKLYLRQGMLDDARDALVNLGDKLATSTSEQAPDQFRREYQRVMANTDFYTAWQLRVQGEVRDTWEPVLDGARQSFRQLAETANTDAERTSRAEDNESAIRLAFLDDEDLIGTPFPKKCQCKSKCKNPSKKKPKKLEEPKDSAGQGEDDPDTTGT
;
A
#
# COMPACT_ATOMS: atom_id res chain seq x y z
N MET A 1 9.33 -54.17 -34.98
CA MET A 1 8.60 -53.56 -33.84
C MET A 1 8.80 -52.05 -33.74
N LEU A 2 10.02 -51.52 -33.92
CA LEU A 2 10.31 -50.07 -33.85
C LEU A 2 9.52 -49.20 -34.85
N ARG A 3 9.30 -49.69 -36.08
CA ARG A 3 8.54 -48.98 -37.13
C ARG A 3 7.07 -48.77 -36.79
N ASN A 4 6.43 -49.74 -36.12
CA ASN A 4 5.03 -49.64 -35.71
C ASN A 4 4.85 -48.69 -34.51
N LEU A 5 5.84 -48.62 -33.61
CA LEU A 5 5.85 -47.63 -32.52
C LEU A 5 6.03 -46.20 -33.04
N LEU A 6 6.91 -45.99 -34.04
CA LEU A 6 7.07 -44.68 -34.69
C LEU A 6 5.81 -44.20 -35.41
N LEU A 7 5.10 -45.10 -36.09
CA LEU A 7 3.82 -44.77 -36.74
C LEU A 7 2.71 -44.48 -35.73
N ALA A 8 2.64 -45.22 -34.63
CA ALA A 8 1.67 -44.97 -33.56
C ALA A 8 1.92 -43.64 -32.86
N ALA A 9 3.18 -43.29 -32.57
CA ALA A 9 3.55 -42.01 -31.99
C ALA A 9 3.24 -40.83 -32.93
N TRP A 10 3.48 -41.00 -34.23
CA TRP A 10 3.17 -39.99 -35.26
C TRP A 10 1.66 -39.75 -35.42
N LEU A 11 0.84 -40.78 -35.26
CA LEU A 11 -0.62 -40.66 -35.27
C LEU A 11 -1.19 -40.02 -34.00
N MET A 12 -0.51 -40.17 -32.86
CA MET A 12 -0.91 -39.58 -31.59
C MET A 12 -0.53 -38.09 -31.46
N THR A 13 0.52 -37.63 -32.14
CA THR A 13 0.93 -36.21 -32.11
C THR A 13 -0.17 -35.21 -32.51
N PRO A 14 -0.94 -35.36 -33.60
CA PRO A 14 -2.01 -34.43 -33.95
C PRO A 14 -3.17 -34.46 -32.94
N ILE A 15 -3.46 -35.62 -32.35
CA ILE A 15 -4.51 -35.78 -31.33
C ILE A 15 -4.09 -35.06 -30.04
N GLY A 16 -2.85 -35.25 -29.60
CA GLY A 16 -2.28 -34.53 -28.45
C GLY A 16 -2.24 -33.02 -28.67
N GLY A 17 -1.89 -32.57 -29.88
CA GLY A 17 -1.92 -31.15 -30.25
C GLY A 17 -3.32 -30.55 -30.23
N TYR A 18 -4.32 -31.27 -30.76
CA TYR A 18 -5.71 -30.85 -30.73
C TYR A 18 -6.27 -30.75 -29.30
N LEU A 19 -6.00 -31.76 -28.46
CA LEU A 19 -6.40 -31.71 -27.04
C LEU A 19 -5.70 -30.54 -26.32
N CYS A 20 -4.40 -30.34 -26.56
CA CYS A 20 -3.68 -29.22 -25.98
C CYS A 20 -4.27 -27.87 -26.40
N GLN A 21 -4.65 -27.68 -27.67
CA GLN A 21 -5.32 -26.45 -28.10
C GLN A 21 -6.69 -26.27 -27.43
N GLN A 22 -7.50 -27.31 -27.33
CA GLN A 22 -8.85 -27.18 -26.75
C GLN A 22 -8.82 -26.90 -25.24
N TYR A 23 -7.83 -27.44 -24.51
CA TYR A 23 -7.78 -27.31 -23.06
C TYR A 23 -6.77 -26.26 -22.56
N ALA A 24 -5.60 -26.12 -23.18
CA ALA A 24 -4.56 -25.18 -22.72
C ALA A 24 -4.65 -23.80 -23.40
N ALA A 25 -5.07 -23.71 -24.66
CA ALA A 25 -5.16 -22.41 -25.35
C ALA A 25 -6.11 -21.40 -24.70
N PRO A 26 -7.33 -21.75 -24.22
CA PRO A 26 -8.24 -20.76 -23.64
C PRO A 26 -7.70 -20.14 -22.34
N GLU A 27 -6.92 -20.88 -21.56
CA GLU A 27 -6.28 -20.35 -20.34
C GLU A 27 -5.15 -19.38 -20.67
N LEU A 28 -4.31 -19.73 -21.65
CA LEU A 28 -3.23 -18.86 -22.13
C LEU A 28 -3.77 -17.56 -22.74
N ILE A 29 -4.86 -17.62 -23.51
CA ILE A 29 -5.51 -16.43 -24.09
C ILE A 29 -6.01 -15.48 -22.97
N LYS A 30 -6.62 -16.02 -21.92
CA LYS A 30 -7.16 -15.22 -20.80
C LYS A 30 -6.05 -14.58 -19.96
N SER A 31 -4.95 -15.29 -19.71
CA SER A 31 -3.78 -14.72 -19.04
C SER A 31 -3.16 -13.57 -19.86
N ASN A 32 -3.07 -13.74 -21.18
CA ASN A 32 -2.62 -12.68 -22.08
C ASN A 32 -3.57 -11.47 -22.11
N GLN A 33 -4.89 -11.69 -22.04
CA GLN A 33 -5.86 -10.61 -21.93
C GLN A 33 -5.73 -9.85 -20.60
N ALA A 34 -5.59 -10.55 -19.47
CA ALA A 34 -5.42 -9.92 -18.17
C ALA A 34 -4.13 -9.08 -18.11
N SER A 35 -3.01 -9.61 -18.60
CA SER A 35 -1.76 -8.85 -18.70
C SER A 35 -1.85 -7.64 -19.63
N ALA A 36 -2.54 -7.76 -20.77
CA ALA A 36 -2.81 -6.63 -21.65
C ALA A 36 -3.65 -5.56 -20.93
N ALA A 37 -4.69 -5.96 -20.21
CA ALA A 37 -5.54 -5.06 -19.43
C ALA A 37 -4.76 -4.32 -18.33
N PHE A 38 -3.88 -5.01 -17.58
CA PHE A 38 -3.00 -4.36 -16.61
C PHE A 38 -2.05 -3.34 -17.25
N SER A 39 -1.51 -3.66 -18.43
CA SER A 39 -0.64 -2.73 -19.16
C SER A 39 -1.41 -1.49 -19.63
N GLN A 40 -2.63 -1.68 -20.13
CA GLN A 40 -3.51 -0.60 -20.57
C GLN A 40 -3.97 0.27 -19.40
N ALA A 41 -4.41 -0.34 -18.29
CA ALA A 41 -4.78 0.38 -17.07
C ALA A 41 -3.59 1.20 -16.52
N SER A 42 -2.36 0.66 -16.58
CA SER A 42 -1.14 1.39 -16.20
C SER A 42 -0.86 2.59 -17.10
N MET A 43 -1.10 2.48 -18.42
CA MET A 43 -0.97 3.59 -19.35
C MET A 43 -2.02 4.69 -19.09
N LEU A 44 -3.28 4.31 -18.85
CA LEU A 44 -4.36 5.23 -18.51
C LEU A 44 -4.11 5.94 -17.17
N THR A 45 -3.62 5.20 -16.17
CA THR A 45 -3.15 5.71 -14.88
C THR A 45 -2.06 6.78 -15.05
N GLN A 46 -1.12 6.60 -16.00
CA GLN A 46 -0.10 7.60 -16.28
C GLN A 46 -0.65 8.85 -16.97
N GLN A 47 -1.77 8.72 -17.67
CA GLN A 47 -2.51 9.82 -18.29
C GLN A 47 -3.49 10.48 -17.31
N GLU A 48 -3.53 10.03 -16.06
CA GLU A 48 -4.49 10.45 -15.03
C GLU A 48 -5.96 10.17 -15.39
N ASP A 49 -6.19 9.27 -16.34
CA ASP A 49 -7.52 8.78 -16.72
C ASP A 49 -7.88 7.55 -15.88
N TRP A 50 -8.29 7.82 -14.64
CA TRP A 50 -8.61 6.79 -13.65
C TRP A 50 -9.91 6.04 -13.98
N GLU A 51 -10.89 6.73 -14.55
CA GLU A 51 -12.21 6.16 -14.86
C GLU A 51 -12.08 5.10 -15.97
N SER A 52 -11.40 5.43 -17.07
CA SER A 52 -11.12 4.47 -18.13
C SER A 52 -10.26 3.31 -17.63
N ALA A 53 -9.29 3.57 -16.74
CA ALA A 53 -8.46 2.50 -16.16
C ALA A 53 -9.29 1.51 -15.35
N VAL A 54 -10.22 1.99 -14.52
CA VAL A 54 -11.15 1.14 -13.78
C VAL A 54 -12.05 0.36 -14.73
N ALA A 55 -12.63 1.01 -15.75
CA ALA A 55 -13.53 0.37 -16.70
C ALA A 55 -12.87 -0.83 -17.40
N VAL A 56 -11.63 -0.66 -17.88
CA VAL A 56 -10.85 -1.74 -18.52
C VAL A 56 -10.64 -2.92 -17.56
N LEU A 57 -10.32 -2.65 -16.29
CA LEU A 57 -10.10 -3.72 -15.31
C LEU A 57 -11.40 -4.43 -14.91
N LEU A 58 -12.52 -3.71 -14.79
CA LEU A 58 -13.83 -4.30 -14.51
C LEU A 58 -14.33 -5.17 -15.66
N GLU A 59 -14.19 -4.72 -16.90
CA GLU A 59 -14.53 -5.52 -18.09
C GLU A 59 -13.69 -6.81 -18.11
N THR A 60 -12.39 -6.69 -17.86
CA THR A 60 -11.48 -7.84 -17.77
C THR A 60 -11.88 -8.78 -16.63
N GLN A 61 -12.27 -8.24 -15.47
CA GLN A 61 -12.70 -9.02 -14.32
C GLN A 61 -13.93 -9.88 -14.63
N ALA A 62 -14.88 -9.35 -15.41
CA ALA A 62 -16.08 -10.08 -15.83
C ALA A 62 -15.76 -11.23 -16.81
N LEU A 63 -14.68 -11.11 -17.60
CA LEU A 63 -14.25 -12.12 -18.58
C LEU A 63 -13.36 -13.21 -17.96
N VAL A 64 -12.61 -12.88 -16.90
CA VAL A 64 -11.72 -13.84 -16.21
C VAL A 64 -12.57 -14.83 -15.39
N PRO A 65 -12.38 -16.16 -15.58
CA PRO A 65 -13.11 -17.17 -14.81
C PRO A 65 -12.89 -17.04 -13.31
N GLU A 66 -13.94 -17.26 -12.51
CA GLU A 66 -13.84 -17.24 -11.04
C GLU A 66 -12.85 -18.27 -10.47
N LYS A 67 -12.61 -19.37 -11.21
CA LYS A 67 -11.62 -20.39 -10.84
C LYS A 67 -10.18 -19.86 -10.80
N ASP A 68 -9.88 -18.80 -11.54
CA ASP A 68 -8.57 -18.15 -11.52
C ASP A 68 -8.51 -17.12 -10.38
N VAL A 69 -8.48 -17.64 -9.15
CA VAL A 69 -8.53 -16.86 -7.91
C VAL A 69 -7.39 -15.84 -7.86
N ARG A 70 -6.20 -16.20 -8.34
CA ARG A 70 -5.03 -15.33 -8.30
C ARG A 70 -5.23 -14.10 -9.17
N THR A 71 -5.61 -14.27 -10.43
CA THR A 71 -5.85 -13.15 -11.35
C THR A 71 -7.04 -12.31 -10.89
N GLN A 72 -8.10 -12.95 -10.40
CA GLN A 72 -9.26 -12.26 -9.82
C GLN A 72 -8.88 -11.38 -8.62
N ASN A 73 -8.03 -11.88 -7.71
CA ASN A 73 -7.55 -11.11 -6.56
C ASN A 73 -6.68 -9.93 -6.99
N GLN A 74 -5.82 -10.12 -7.99
CA GLN A 74 -5.00 -9.04 -8.55
C GLN A 74 -5.84 -7.93 -9.16
N LEU A 75 -6.84 -8.28 -9.98
CA LEU A 75 -7.75 -7.30 -10.58
C LEU A 75 -8.46 -6.46 -9.51
N LYS A 76 -9.00 -7.11 -8.47
CA LYS A 76 -9.67 -6.40 -7.36
C LYS A 76 -8.74 -5.45 -6.63
N LEU A 77 -7.51 -5.88 -6.36
CA LEU A 77 -6.53 -5.05 -5.67
C LEU A 77 -6.14 -3.82 -6.51
N GLU A 78 -5.96 -3.99 -7.83
CA GLU A 78 -5.66 -2.86 -8.72
C GLU A 78 -6.85 -1.89 -8.84
N ILE A 79 -8.08 -2.39 -8.95
CA ILE A 79 -9.29 -1.55 -8.93
C ILE A 79 -9.37 -0.75 -7.63
N ALA A 80 -9.18 -1.38 -6.47
CA ALA A 80 -9.20 -0.69 -5.18
C ALA A 80 -8.11 0.40 -5.07
N LYS A 81 -6.93 0.18 -5.65
CA LYS A 81 -5.88 1.21 -5.73
C LYS A 81 -6.32 2.41 -6.55
N LEU A 82 -7.05 2.19 -7.65
CA LEU A 82 -7.57 3.26 -8.50
C LEU A 82 -8.68 4.04 -7.79
N TYR A 83 -9.59 3.36 -7.08
CA TYR A 83 -10.60 4.01 -6.23
C TYR A 83 -9.97 4.89 -5.16
N LEU A 84 -8.95 4.37 -4.47
CA LEU A 84 -8.18 5.15 -3.50
C LEU A 84 -7.52 6.39 -4.12
N ARG A 85 -7.05 6.31 -5.38
CA ARG A 85 -6.48 7.48 -6.10
C ARG A 85 -7.53 8.53 -6.46
N GLN A 86 -8.75 8.09 -6.76
CA GLN A 86 -9.88 8.96 -7.07
C GLN A 86 -10.52 9.58 -5.82
N GLY A 87 -10.16 9.12 -4.61
CA GLY A 87 -10.79 9.54 -3.36
C GLY A 87 -12.12 8.84 -3.07
N MET A 88 -12.45 7.77 -3.81
CA MET A 88 -13.62 6.93 -3.57
C MET A 88 -13.28 5.92 -2.46
N LEU A 89 -13.22 6.41 -1.23
CA LEU A 89 -12.72 5.65 -0.07
C LEU A 89 -13.64 4.51 0.32
N ASP A 90 -14.96 4.70 0.25
CA ASP A 90 -15.94 3.68 0.60
C ASP A 90 -15.86 2.49 -0.38
N ASP A 91 -15.89 2.76 -1.69
CA ASP A 91 -15.73 1.72 -2.72
C ASP A 91 -14.39 0.98 -2.61
N ALA A 92 -13.30 1.71 -2.30
CA ALA A 92 -11.98 1.10 -2.08
C ALA A 92 -12.00 0.19 -0.85
N ARG A 93 -12.58 0.65 0.25
CA ARG A 93 -12.65 -0.09 1.52
C ARG A 93 -13.48 -1.35 1.37
N ASP A 94 -14.68 -1.25 0.78
CA ASP A 94 -15.57 -2.39 0.56
C ASP A 94 -14.92 -3.46 -0.33
N ALA A 95 -14.24 -3.03 -1.41
CA ALA A 95 -13.50 -3.95 -2.27
C ALA A 95 -12.37 -4.67 -1.52
N LEU A 96 -11.66 -3.97 -0.62
CA LEU A 96 -10.56 -4.54 0.16
C LEU A 96 -11.04 -5.44 1.28
N VAL A 97 -12.10 -5.10 2.02
CA VAL A 97 -12.69 -5.98 3.04
C VAL A 97 -13.11 -7.31 2.42
N ASN A 98 -13.83 -7.25 1.30
CA ASN A 98 -14.23 -8.44 0.54
C ASN A 98 -13.04 -9.26 0.02
N LEU A 99 -11.93 -8.60 -0.30
CA LEU A 99 -10.68 -9.27 -0.69
C LEU A 99 -9.99 -9.91 0.52
N GLY A 100 -9.99 -9.25 1.68
CA GLY A 100 -9.44 -9.76 2.93
C GLY A 100 -10.04 -11.09 3.37
N ASP A 101 -11.37 -11.21 3.31
CA ASP A 101 -12.09 -12.45 3.63
C ASP A 101 -11.67 -13.61 2.71
N LYS A 102 -11.46 -13.32 1.42
CA LYS A 102 -10.97 -14.30 0.44
C LYS A 102 -9.53 -14.67 0.72
N LEU A 103 -8.69 -13.71 1.14
CA LEU A 103 -7.29 -13.97 1.46
C LEU A 103 -7.10 -14.82 2.72
N ALA A 104 -8.03 -14.76 3.68
CA ALA A 104 -7.99 -15.60 4.88
C ALA A 104 -8.09 -17.10 4.57
N THR A 105 -8.78 -17.47 3.48
CA THR A 105 -8.97 -18.86 3.05
C THR A 105 -8.10 -19.26 1.85
N SER A 106 -7.38 -18.30 1.25
CA SER A 106 -6.52 -18.53 0.09
C SER A 106 -5.24 -19.27 0.46
N THR A 107 -4.78 -20.16 -0.44
CA THR A 107 -3.47 -20.82 -0.31
C THR A 107 -2.31 -19.84 -0.59
N SER A 108 -1.08 -20.23 -0.25
CA SER A 108 0.13 -19.45 -0.57
C SER A 108 0.36 -19.28 -2.08
N GLU A 109 -0.10 -20.24 -2.89
CA GLU A 109 -0.03 -20.14 -4.36
C GLU A 109 -1.02 -19.09 -4.92
N GLN A 110 -2.24 -19.06 -4.36
CA GLN A 110 -3.28 -18.10 -4.76
C GLN A 110 -2.98 -16.68 -4.29
N ALA A 111 -2.34 -16.55 -3.13
CA ALA A 111 -1.97 -15.28 -2.53
C ALA A 111 -0.57 -15.36 -1.91
N PRO A 112 0.48 -15.14 -2.73
CA PRO A 112 1.86 -15.09 -2.25
C PRO A 112 2.05 -13.98 -1.20
N ASP A 113 3.06 -14.12 -0.35
CA ASP A 113 3.31 -13.17 0.75
C ASP A 113 3.50 -11.73 0.26
N GLN A 114 4.13 -11.56 -0.90
CA GLN A 114 4.27 -10.23 -1.51
C GLN A 114 2.91 -9.60 -1.84
N PHE A 115 1.97 -10.41 -2.35
CA PHE A 115 0.61 -9.94 -2.63
C PHE A 115 -0.13 -9.59 -1.34
N ARG A 116 0.01 -10.41 -0.29
CA ARG A 116 -0.60 -10.14 1.03
C ARG A 116 -0.07 -8.86 1.65
N ARG A 117 1.24 -8.61 1.58
CA ARG A 117 1.86 -7.34 2.03
C ARG A 117 1.36 -6.15 1.22
N GLU A 118 1.22 -6.32 -0.10
CA GLU A 118 0.67 -5.26 -0.96
C GLU A 118 -0.80 -4.94 -0.61
N TYR A 119 -1.61 -5.97 -0.41
CA TYR A 119 -2.98 -5.82 0.07
C TYR A 119 -3.03 -5.07 1.42
N GLN A 120 -2.26 -5.52 2.42
CA GLN A 120 -2.17 -4.87 3.72
C GLN A 120 -1.76 -3.40 3.60
N ARG A 121 -0.82 -3.09 2.70
CA ARG A 121 -0.40 -1.71 2.43
C ARG A 121 -1.55 -0.87 1.89
N VAL A 122 -2.30 -1.37 0.91
CA VAL A 122 -3.43 -0.64 0.31
C VAL A 122 -4.56 -0.46 1.32
N MET A 123 -4.86 -1.50 2.11
CA MET A 123 -5.85 -1.44 3.19
C MET A 123 -5.47 -0.39 4.24
N ALA A 124 -4.23 -0.42 4.76
CA ALA A 124 -3.76 0.54 5.74
C ALA A 124 -3.82 2.00 5.24
N ASN A 125 -3.48 2.22 3.97
CA ASN A 125 -3.64 3.54 3.36
C ASN A 125 -5.12 3.94 3.28
N THR A 126 -5.99 3.02 2.86
CA THR A 126 -7.43 3.29 2.73
C THR A 126 -8.03 3.63 4.09
N ASP A 127 -7.71 2.87 5.14
CA ASP A 127 -8.11 3.14 6.52
C ASP A 127 -7.60 4.51 7.00
N PHE A 128 -6.33 4.83 6.75
CA PHE A 128 -5.77 6.14 7.11
C PHE A 128 -6.54 7.30 6.47
N TYR A 129 -6.78 7.24 5.15
CA TYR A 129 -7.52 8.29 4.46
C TYR A 129 -9.00 8.33 4.88
N THR A 130 -9.60 7.17 5.19
CA THR A 130 -10.98 7.08 5.69
C THR A 130 -11.10 7.78 7.04
N ALA A 131 -10.22 7.44 7.99
CA ALA A 131 -10.19 8.08 9.30
C ALA A 131 -9.97 9.58 9.20
N TRP A 132 -9.07 10.00 8.31
CA TRP A 132 -8.83 11.42 8.09
C TRP A 132 -10.06 12.15 7.51
N GLN A 133 -10.75 11.56 6.53
CA GLN A 133 -11.99 12.13 6.00
C GLN A 133 -13.08 12.23 7.08
N LEU A 134 -13.26 11.20 7.89
CA LEU A 134 -14.21 11.21 9.02
C LEU A 134 -13.90 12.35 9.99
N ARG A 135 -12.62 12.57 10.31
CA ARG A 135 -12.21 13.70 11.16
C ARG A 135 -12.50 15.05 10.52
N VAL A 136 -12.23 15.22 9.22
CA VAL A 136 -12.56 16.47 8.50
C VAL A 136 -14.07 16.72 8.46
N GLN A 137 -14.90 15.66 8.48
CA GLN A 137 -16.35 15.76 8.58
C GLN A 137 -16.84 16.08 10.01
N GLY A 138 -15.96 16.09 11.00
CA GLY A 138 -16.31 16.34 12.40
C GLY A 138 -16.94 15.13 13.11
N GLU A 139 -16.70 13.92 12.61
CA GLU A 139 -17.20 12.69 13.23
C GLU A 139 -16.57 12.47 14.62
N VAL A 140 -17.34 11.84 15.51
CA VAL A 140 -16.89 11.57 16.88
C VAL A 140 -15.72 10.58 16.90
N ARG A 141 -14.88 10.70 17.93
CA ARG A 141 -13.67 9.88 18.11
C ARG A 141 -13.94 8.38 17.99
N ASP A 142 -15.01 7.89 18.61
CA ASP A 142 -15.40 6.47 18.58
C ASP A 142 -15.66 5.93 17.16
N THR A 143 -15.92 6.79 16.18
CA THR A 143 -16.13 6.40 14.78
C THR A 143 -14.82 6.27 14.02
N TRP A 144 -13.92 7.27 14.13
CA TRP A 144 -12.70 7.32 13.32
C TRP A 144 -11.49 6.65 13.97
N GLU A 145 -11.41 6.62 15.30
CA GLU A 145 -10.25 6.09 16.04
C GLU A 145 -10.03 4.59 15.77
N PRO A 146 -11.06 3.72 15.78
CA PRO A 146 -10.86 2.30 15.48
C PRO A 146 -10.34 2.07 14.05
N VAL A 147 -10.79 2.88 13.09
CA VAL A 147 -10.33 2.83 11.71
C VAL A 147 -8.85 3.22 11.62
N LEU A 148 -8.47 4.31 12.28
CA LEU A 148 -7.09 4.77 12.31
C LEU A 148 -6.15 3.77 13.02
N ASP A 149 -6.60 3.14 14.09
CA ASP A 149 -5.84 2.10 14.78
C ASP A 149 -5.62 0.87 13.90
N GLY A 150 -6.59 0.50 13.05
CA GLY A 150 -6.40 -0.53 12.03
C GLY A 150 -5.27 -0.20 11.05
N ALA A 151 -5.22 1.05 10.58
CA ALA A 151 -4.11 1.54 9.75
C ALA A 151 -2.77 1.46 10.49
N ARG A 152 -2.73 1.93 11.74
CA ARG A 152 -1.51 1.96 12.58
C ARG A 152 -0.94 0.56 12.83
N GLN A 153 -1.78 -0.39 13.19
CA GLN A 153 -1.38 -1.79 13.39
C GLN A 153 -0.80 -2.38 12.12
N SER A 154 -1.45 -2.12 10.98
CA SER A 154 -0.99 -2.60 9.67
C SER A 154 0.34 -1.97 9.26
N PHE A 155 0.53 -0.66 9.43
CA PHE A 155 1.80 0.00 9.12
C PHE A 155 2.95 -0.51 10.02
N ARG A 156 2.68 -0.74 11.31
CA ARG A 156 3.64 -1.37 12.22
C ARG A 156 4.06 -2.75 11.73
N GLN A 157 3.09 -3.61 11.42
CA GLN A 157 3.37 -4.96 10.93
C GLN A 157 4.18 -4.92 9.62
N LEU A 158 3.84 -4.01 8.70
CA LEU A 158 4.57 -3.83 7.44
C LEU A 158 6.00 -3.32 7.65
N ALA A 159 6.26 -2.50 8.66
CA ALA A 159 7.60 -2.05 9.02
C ALA A 159 8.43 -3.20 9.62
N GLU A 160 7.85 -3.98 10.53
CA GLU A 160 8.50 -5.13 11.17
C GLU A 160 8.83 -6.24 10.16
N THR A 161 7.98 -6.44 9.15
CA THR A 161 8.14 -7.46 8.10
C THR A 161 8.80 -6.96 6.82
N ALA A 162 9.34 -5.73 6.83
CA ALA A 162 9.99 -5.14 5.66
C ALA A 162 11.29 -5.89 5.29
N ASN A 163 11.48 -6.14 3.99
CA ASN A 163 12.65 -6.87 3.48
C ASN A 163 13.87 -5.95 3.30
N THR A 164 13.64 -4.65 3.24
CA THR A 164 14.69 -3.64 3.03
C THR A 164 14.58 -2.53 4.08
N ASP A 165 15.72 -1.91 4.41
CA ASP A 165 15.75 -0.77 5.34
C ASP A 165 14.96 0.43 4.81
N ALA A 166 14.93 0.62 3.48
CA ALA A 166 14.14 1.66 2.83
C ALA A 166 12.63 1.43 3.03
N GLU A 167 12.15 0.20 2.84
CA GLU A 167 10.76 -0.15 3.10
C GLU A 167 10.42 0.01 4.59
N ARG A 168 11.30 -0.46 5.50
CA ARG A 168 11.11 -0.32 6.94
C ARG A 168 10.94 1.15 7.35
N THR A 169 11.83 2.01 6.84
CA THR A 169 11.80 3.46 7.12
C THR A 169 10.52 4.10 6.58
N SER A 170 10.16 3.82 5.32
CA SER A 170 8.91 4.34 4.73
C SER A 170 7.67 3.90 5.53
N ARG A 171 7.59 2.63 5.96
CA ARG A 171 6.45 2.14 6.73
C ARG A 171 6.42 2.67 8.16
N ALA A 172 7.58 2.92 8.75
CA ALA A 172 7.66 3.62 10.04
C ALA A 172 7.16 5.06 9.92
N GLU A 173 7.52 5.79 8.85
CA GLU A 173 6.99 7.13 8.57
C GLU A 173 5.46 7.14 8.35
N ASP A 174 4.93 6.13 7.66
CA ASP A 174 3.47 5.94 7.48
C ASP A 174 2.79 5.73 8.85
N ASN A 175 3.39 4.94 9.75
CA ASN A 175 2.90 4.73 11.11
C ASN A 175 2.94 6.02 11.94
N GLU A 176 4.04 6.75 11.93
CA GLU A 176 4.16 8.05 12.61
C GLU A 176 3.14 9.05 12.07
N SER A 177 2.81 8.99 10.79
CA SER A 177 1.76 9.82 10.20
C SER A 177 0.37 9.47 10.75
N ALA A 178 0.08 8.18 10.94
CA ALA A 178 -1.15 7.74 11.60
C ALA A 178 -1.20 8.18 13.08
N ILE A 179 -0.08 8.09 13.80
CA ILE A 179 0.03 8.59 15.18
C ILE A 179 -0.23 10.10 15.21
N ARG A 180 0.44 10.88 14.36
CA ARG A 180 0.23 12.33 14.26
C ARG A 180 -1.22 12.68 13.96
N LEU A 181 -1.87 11.93 13.07
CA LEU A 181 -3.28 12.14 12.76
C LEU A 181 -4.18 11.94 13.99
N ALA A 182 -3.84 11.04 14.91
CA ALA A 182 -4.60 10.85 16.15
C ALA A 182 -4.49 12.05 17.10
N PHE A 183 -3.32 12.69 17.15
CA PHE A 183 -3.01 13.81 18.06
C PHE A 183 -3.20 15.20 17.45
N LEU A 184 -3.50 15.31 16.16
CA LEU A 184 -3.76 16.61 15.54
C LEU A 184 -5.07 17.19 16.07
N ASP A 185 -5.11 18.50 16.30
CA ASP A 185 -6.35 19.22 16.59
C ASP A 185 -7.17 19.42 15.31
N ASP A 186 -8.50 19.48 15.43
CA ASP A 186 -9.39 19.52 14.26
C ASP A 186 -9.23 20.82 13.44
N GLU A 187 -8.87 21.94 14.09
CA GLU A 187 -8.57 23.21 13.41
C GLU A 187 -7.29 23.13 12.57
N ASP A 188 -6.25 22.47 13.10
CA ASP A 188 -5.01 22.22 12.37
C ASP A 188 -5.24 21.25 11.20
N LEU A 189 -6.20 20.34 11.34
CA LEU A 189 -6.52 19.33 10.31
C LEU A 189 -7.10 19.97 9.06
N ILE A 190 -7.98 20.96 9.20
CA ILE A 190 -8.58 21.69 8.07
C ILE A 190 -7.54 22.56 7.35
N GLY A 191 -6.51 23.03 8.07
CA GLY A 191 -5.40 23.79 7.50
C GLY A 191 -4.31 22.94 6.83
N THR A 192 -4.28 21.62 7.08
CA THR A 192 -3.28 20.74 6.48
C THR A 192 -3.65 20.36 5.04
N PRO A 193 -2.76 20.58 4.06
CA PRO A 193 -3.00 20.11 2.70
C PRO A 193 -3.08 18.58 2.69
N PHE A 194 -3.95 18.02 1.84
CA PHE A 194 -4.09 16.57 1.70
C PHE A 194 -2.72 15.90 1.58
N PRO A 195 -2.39 14.87 2.39
CA PRO A 195 -1.14 14.15 2.29
C PRO A 195 -1.14 13.42 0.94
N LYS A 196 -0.63 14.11 -0.08
CA LYS A 196 -0.35 13.54 -1.39
C LYS A 196 0.78 12.55 -1.18
N LYS A 197 0.63 11.34 -1.72
CA LYS A 197 1.77 10.42 -1.84
C LYS A 197 2.86 11.18 -2.58
N CYS A 198 3.97 11.42 -1.92
CA CYS A 198 5.13 12.09 -2.50
C CYS A 198 5.51 11.39 -3.81
N GLN A 199 5.14 12.00 -4.93
CA GLN A 199 5.72 11.65 -6.23
C GLN A 199 7.10 12.28 -6.27
N CYS A 200 8.08 11.66 -5.60
CA CYS A 200 9.46 12.12 -5.60
C CYS A 200 10.09 11.93 -6.99
N LYS A 201 9.78 12.80 -7.94
CA LYS A 201 10.69 13.13 -9.04
C LYS A 201 11.76 14.06 -8.46
N SER A 202 12.80 13.45 -7.87
CA SER A 202 14.16 14.01 -7.69
C SER A 202 14.35 15.42 -7.09
N LYS A 203 13.41 15.98 -6.32
CA LYS A 203 13.56 17.31 -5.68
C LYS A 203 13.19 17.41 -4.20
N CYS A 204 13.41 16.36 -3.42
CA CYS A 204 13.49 16.51 -1.97
C CYS A 204 14.87 17.08 -1.61
N LYS A 205 15.00 18.41 -1.68
CA LYS A 205 16.14 19.13 -1.11
C LYS A 205 15.98 19.08 0.41
N ASN A 206 16.91 18.40 1.09
CA ASN A 206 17.04 18.43 2.54
C ASN A 206 16.92 19.89 3.05
N PRO A 207 15.94 20.23 3.90
CA PRO A 207 15.96 21.51 4.58
C PRO A 207 17.17 21.50 5.52
N SER A 208 18.14 22.32 5.16
CA SER A 208 19.38 22.50 5.90
C SER A 208 19.04 22.91 7.33
N LYS A 209 19.60 22.20 8.32
CA LYS A 209 19.55 22.57 9.74
C LYS A 209 20.02 24.02 9.92
N LYS A 210 19.11 24.98 10.02
CA LYS A 210 19.42 26.30 10.57
C LYS A 210 19.54 26.11 12.08
N LYS A 211 20.77 26.15 12.60
CA LYS A 211 21.04 26.24 14.03
C LYS A 211 20.34 27.49 14.60
N PRO A 212 19.65 27.41 15.74
CA PRO A 212 19.12 28.60 16.39
C PRO A 212 20.29 29.51 16.82
N LYS A 213 20.11 30.82 16.61
CA LYS A 213 21.02 31.89 17.03
C LYS A 213 21.13 31.84 18.56
N LYS A 214 22.35 31.69 19.07
CA LYS A 214 22.68 31.81 20.49
C LYS A 214 22.36 33.24 20.93
N LEU A 215 21.41 33.42 21.85
CA LEU A 215 21.22 34.68 22.56
C LEU A 215 22.48 34.90 23.42
N GLU A 216 23.13 36.04 23.27
CA GLU A 216 24.24 36.46 24.13
C GLU A 216 23.65 36.99 25.44
N GLU A 217 24.06 36.42 26.57
CA GLU A 217 23.86 37.02 27.89
C GLU A 217 24.89 38.14 28.11
N PRO A 218 24.50 39.29 28.67
CA PRO A 218 25.44 40.35 29.01
C PRO A 218 26.24 39.96 30.26
N LYS A 219 27.57 40.10 30.15
CA LYS A 219 28.52 40.03 31.26
C LYS A 219 28.44 41.30 32.08
N ASP A 220 28.32 41.18 33.40
CA ASP A 220 28.84 42.17 34.34
C ASP A 220 29.65 41.49 35.44
N SER A 221 30.71 42.20 35.84
CA SER A 221 31.85 41.73 36.61
C SER A 221 31.82 42.33 38.01
N ALA A 222 32.04 41.51 39.04
CA ALA A 222 32.54 41.83 40.40
C ALA A 222 32.35 40.55 41.23
N GLY A 223 33.26 40.01 42.03
CA GLY A 223 34.57 40.41 42.51
C GLY A 223 34.84 39.53 43.73
N GLN A 224 36.02 38.88 43.77
CA GLN A 224 36.82 38.43 44.91
C GLN A 224 36.17 37.81 46.17
N GLY A 225 36.73 36.67 46.59
CA GLY A 225 36.68 36.19 47.97
C GLY A 225 37.11 34.73 48.11
N GLU A 226 38.41 34.51 48.34
CA GLU A 226 39.01 33.28 48.84
C GLU A 226 38.45 32.88 50.22
N ASP A 227 38.40 31.56 50.48
CA ASP A 227 38.80 30.86 51.73
C ASP A 227 37.97 29.57 51.96
N ASP A 228 38.61 28.41 51.76
CA ASP A 228 38.36 27.17 52.53
C ASP A 228 39.02 27.33 53.94
N PRO A 229 38.76 26.54 55.01
CA PRO A 229 38.31 25.13 55.04
C PRO A 229 37.41 24.70 56.25
N ASP A 230 37.09 23.40 56.29
CA ASP A 230 37.02 22.51 57.47
C ASP A 230 35.82 22.45 58.46
N THR A 231 35.41 21.18 58.69
CA THR A 231 35.03 20.54 59.97
C THR A 231 33.63 20.68 60.62
N THR A 232 33.08 19.47 60.89
CA THR A 232 32.33 19.02 62.09
C THR A 232 30.94 19.55 62.45
N GLY A 233 29.97 18.61 62.48
CA GLY A 233 29.18 18.29 63.68
C GLY A 233 27.92 19.10 63.96
N THR A 234 26.75 18.49 63.79
CA THR A 234 25.77 18.17 64.86
C THR A 234 24.66 17.28 64.31
#